data_AF-A0A957BW73-F1
#
_entry.id   AF-A0A957BW73-F1
#
_cell.length_a   1.000
_cell.length_b   1.000
_cell.length_c   1.000
_cell.angle_alpha   90.00
_cell.angle_beta   90.00
_cell.angle_gamma   90.00
#
_symmetry.space_group_name_H-M   'P 1'
#
loop_
_entity.id
_entity.type
_entity.pdbx_description
1 polymer ?
#
loop_
_entity_poly.entity_id
_entity_poly.type
_entity_poly.pdbx_seq_one_letter_code
_entity_poly.pdbx_strand_id
1 'polypeptide(L)'
;MRRFSRYDAAALVIALGFMVITIAYSRATPIFEPPDEAAHFLYAHNILTEGRLPLLEDRASVFASQSTQRHHMPLYYLISAVLISGTDRSDLADFLHPTPLGSTGVVTLNNQNVYLHSLDLAPV
;
A
#
# COMPACT_ATOMS: atom_id res chain seq x y z
N MET A 1 -1.08 -38.90 11.65
CA MET A 1 -1.58 -37.70 12.36
C MET A 1 -0.41 -37.05 13.09
N ARG A 2 0.00 -35.83 12.71
CA ARG A 2 1.11 -35.12 13.37
C ARG A 2 0.62 -34.64 14.75
N ARG A 3 1.35 -34.95 15.81
CA ARG A 3 1.01 -34.53 17.17
C ARG A 3 1.54 -33.10 17.37
N PHE A 4 0.67 -32.18 17.79
CA PHE A 4 1.05 -30.80 18.10
C PHE A 4 2.14 -30.80 19.18
N SER A 5 3.30 -30.21 18.87
CA SER A 5 4.42 -30.06 19.77
C SER A 5 4.38 -28.69 20.48
N ARG A 6 5.18 -28.54 21.54
CA ARG A 6 5.40 -27.24 22.19
C ARG A 6 5.94 -26.17 21.23
N TYR A 7 6.65 -26.58 20.17
CA TYR A 7 7.18 -25.68 19.15
C TYR A 7 6.08 -25.19 18.22
N ASP A 8 5.12 -26.04 17.87
CA ASP A 8 3.95 -25.65 17.08
C ASP A 8 3.06 -24.67 17.88
N ALA A 9 2.89 -24.92 19.18
CA ALA A 9 2.19 -23.99 20.08
C ALA A 9 2.92 -22.63 20.19
N ALA A 10 4.25 -22.64 20.35
CA ALA A 10 5.04 -21.41 20.39
C ALA A 10 4.97 -20.64 19.07
N ALA A 11 5.07 -21.32 17.92
CA ALA A 11 4.93 -20.72 16.60
C ALA A 11 3.55 -20.10 16.41
N LEU A 12 2.49 -20.77 16.86
CA LEU A 12 1.13 -20.24 16.81
C LEU A 12 0.98 -18.97 17.65
N VAL A 13 1.51 -18.97 18.87
CA VAL A 13 1.48 -17.78 19.74
C VAL A 13 2.21 -16.60 19.09
N ILE A 14 3.38 -16.84 18.50
CA ILE A 14 4.13 -15.80 17.78
C ILE A 14 3.33 -15.28 16.57
N ALA A 15 2.74 -16.17 15.77
CA ALA A 15 1.96 -15.78 14.60
C ALA A 15 0.73 -14.95 14.98
N LEU A 16 0.00 -15.35 16.04
CA LEU A 16 -1.14 -14.59 16.55
C LEU A 16 -0.70 -13.24 17.13
N GLY A 17 0.40 -13.20 17.88
CA GLY A 17 0.96 -11.96 18.41
C GLY A 17 1.37 -10.99 17.30
N PHE A 18 2.02 -11.49 16.26
CA PHE A 18 2.35 -10.73 15.05
C PHE A 18 1.09 -10.17 14.40
N MET A 19 0.06 -10.99 14.18
CA MET A 19 -1.20 -10.54 13.57
C MET A 19 -1.88 -9.42 14.37
N VAL A 20 -1.91 -9.52 15.71
CA VAL A 20 -2.47 -8.47 16.57
C VAL A 20 -1.69 -7.17 16.43
N ILE A 21 -0.36 -7.23 16.45
CA ILE A 21 0.50 -6.05 16.30
C ILE A 21 0.33 -5.43 14.90
N THR A 22 0.29 -6.23 13.84
CA THR A 22 0.11 -5.75 12.47
C THR A 22 -1.24 -5.05 12.29
N ILE A 23 -2.32 -5.61 12.83
CA ILE A 23 -3.64 -4.98 12.76
C ILE A 23 -3.64 -3.66 13.56
N ALA A 24 -3.08 -3.65 14.77
CA ALA A 24 -3.01 -2.44 15.57
C ALA A 24 -2.17 -1.34 14.89
N TYR A 25 -1.04 -1.71 14.27
CA TYR A 25 -0.20 -0.81 13.48
C TYR A 25 -0.97 -0.26 12.28
N SER A 26 -1.59 -1.11 11.47
CA SER A 26 -2.38 -0.71 10.30
C SER A 26 -3.55 0.21 10.67
N ARG A 27 -4.14 0.07 11.86
CA ARG A 27 -5.19 0.95 12.36
C ARG A 27 -4.64 2.30 12.85
N ALA A 28 -3.43 2.32 13.41
CA ALA A 28 -2.80 3.54 13.91
C ALA A 28 -2.11 4.37 12.82
N THR A 29 -1.80 3.74 11.69
CA THR A 29 -1.14 4.36 10.54
C THR A 29 -2.20 4.82 9.52
N PRO A 30 -2.20 6.10 9.11
CA PRO A 30 -3.10 6.58 8.06
C PRO A 30 -2.90 5.79 6.76
N ILE A 31 -3.99 5.63 5.99
CA ILE A 31 -3.94 4.99 4.67
C ILE A 31 -2.97 5.77 3.78
N PHE A 32 -2.05 5.07 3.12
CA PHE A 32 -1.00 5.59 2.24
C PHE A 32 0.14 6.35 2.93
N GLU A 33 0.23 6.33 4.26
CA GLU A 33 1.37 6.86 5.01
C GLU A 33 2.68 6.10 4.68
N PRO A 34 2.72 4.75 4.60
CA PRO A 34 3.89 4.04 4.14
C PRO A 34 4.24 4.42 2.68
N PRO A 35 5.52 4.66 2.37
CA PRO A 35 5.94 5.37 1.16
C PRO A 35 5.62 4.66 -0.16
N ASP A 36 5.38 3.35 -0.15
CA ASP A 36 5.09 2.54 -1.33
C ASP A 36 3.65 1.99 -1.38
N GLU A 37 2.85 2.16 -0.31
CA GLU A 37 1.52 1.57 -0.20
C GLU A 37 0.59 2.06 -1.32
N ALA A 38 0.55 3.37 -1.54
CA ALA A 38 -0.26 3.97 -2.60
C ALA A 38 0.16 3.47 -4.00
N ALA A 39 1.46 3.33 -4.25
CA ALA A 39 1.96 2.89 -5.55
C ALA A 39 1.58 1.42 -5.81
N HIS A 40 1.55 0.58 -4.78
CA HIS A 40 1.04 -0.78 -4.89
C HIS A 40 -0.47 -0.81 -5.16
N PHE A 41 -1.23 0.04 -4.46
CA PHE A 41 -2.67 0.16 -4.67
C PHE A 41 -3.01 0.66 -6.09
N LEU A 42 -2.31 1.69 -6.56
CA LEU A 42 -2.45 2.25 -7.90
C LEU A 42 -2.20 1.22 -9.00
N TYR A 43 -1.26 0.28 -8.80
CA TYR A 43 -1.05 -0.83 -9.73
C TYR A 43 -2.31 -1.70 -9.83
N ALA A 44 -2.84 -2.15 -8.70
CA ALA A 44 -4.04 -2.99 -8.68
C ALA A 44 -5.26 -2.22 -9.24
N HIS A 45 -5.39 -0.94 -8.91
CA HIS A 45 -6.41 -0.05 -9.47
C HIS A 45 -6.29 0.07 -10.99
N ASN A 46 -5.08 0.23 -11.54
CA ASN A 46 -4.83 0.29 -12.98
C ASN A 46 -5.29 -1.00 -13.70
N ILE A 47 -5.08 -2.17 -13.10
CA ILE A 47 -5.56 -3.44 -13.67
C ILE A 47 -7.09 -3.42 -13.78
N LEU A 48 -7.78 -2.94 -12.75
CA LEU A 48 -9.24 -2.90 -12.71
C LEU A 48 -9.84 -1.83 -13.62
N THR A 49 -9.19 -0.69 -13.76
CA THR A 49 -9.70 0.43 -14.59
C THR A 49 -9.33 0.30 -16.06
N GLU A 50 -8.11 -0.14 -16.37
CA GLU A 50 -7.63 -0.25 -17.75
C GLU A 50 -7.74 -1.66 -18.33
N GLY A 51 -7.99 -2.68 -17.50
CA GLY A 51 -8.05 -4.08 -17.94
C GLY A 51 -6.71 -4.63 -18.44
N ARG A 52 -5.59 -3.97 -18.11
CA ARG A 52 -4.23 -4.36 -18.52
C ARG A 52 -3.21 -4.05 -17.44
N LEU A 53 -2.03 -4.66 -17.57
CA LEU A 53 -0.89 -4.31 -16.73
C LEU A 53 -0.47 -2.85 -16.98
N PRO A 54 0.04 -2.17 -15.95
CA PRO A 54 0.61 -0.84 -16.11
C PRO A 54 1.78 -0.86 -17.09
N LEU A 55 1.80 0.09 -18.01
CA LEU A 55 2.94 0.28 -18.91
C LEU A 55 4.10 0.92 -18.16
N LEU A 56 5.32 0.59 -18.58
CA LEU A 56 6.52 1.28 -18.14
C LEU A 56 6.59 2.64 -18.83
N GLU A 57 6.74 3.68 -18.03
CA GLU A 57 6.82 5.07 -18.48
C GLU A 57 8.19 5.65 -18.15
N ASP A 58 8.48 6.83 -18.67
CA ASP A 58 9.68 7.55 -18.27
C ASP A 58 9.62 7.96 -16.79
N ARG A 59 10.79 8.22 -16.22
CA ARG A 59 10.94 8.51 -14.80
C ARG A 59 10.07 9.69 -14.34
N ALA A 60 9.97 10.76 -15.13
CA ALA A 60 9.22 11.95 -14.73
C ALA A 60 7.71 11.66 -14.66
N SER A 61 7.18 10.93 -15.65
CA SER A 61 5.78 10.49 -15.68
C SER A 61 5.43 9.55 -14.51
N VAL A 62 6.33 8.64 -14.16
CA VAL A 62 6.15 7.72 -13.02
C VAL A 62 6.10 8.47 -11.70
N PHE A 63 6.98 9.46 -11.47
CA PHE A 63 6.95 10.26 -10.24
C PHE A 63 5.76 11.21 -10.18
N ALA A 64 5.35 11.80 -11.30
CA ALA A 64 4.17 12.66 -11.37
C ALA A 64 2.87 11.89 -11.05
N SER A 65 2.76 10.65 -11.53
CA SER A 65 1.61 9.76 -11.25
C SER A 65 1.74 8.96 -9.95
N GLN A 66 2.87 9.11 -9.23
CA GLN A 66 3.20 8.38 -8.00
C GLN A 66 3.16 6.84 -8.12
N SER A 67 3.13 6.33 -9.35
CA SER A 67 2.96 4.92 -9.67
C SER A 67 4.32 4.22 -9.78
N THR A 68 5.16 4.34 -8.76
CA THR A 68 6.57 3.90 -8.79
C THR A 68 6.75 2.39 -8.94
N GLN A 69 5.73 1.60 -8.60
CA GLN A 69 5.78 0.14 -8.63
C GLN A 69 5.34 -0.51 -9.95
N ARG A 70 5.14 0.27 -11.02
CA ARG A 70 4.78 -0.22 -12.37
C ARG A 70 5.69 -1.35 -12.88
N HIS A 71 6.95 -1.38 -12.44
CA HIS A 71 7.96 -2.35 -12.86
C HIS A 71 7.92 -3.69 -12.08
N HIS A 72 7.15 -3.79 -11.00
CA HIS A 72 7.06 -5.00 -10.20
C HIS A 72 6.31 -6.13 -10.92
N MET A 73 6.60 -7.38 -10.53
CA MET A 73 5.94 -8.56 -11.10
C MET A 73 4.43 -8.56 -10.82
N PRO A 74 3.59 -9.04 -11.76
CA PRO A 74 2.16 -8.79 -11.72
C PRO A 74 1.37 -9.69 -10.76
N LEU A 75 1.89 -10.85 -10.35
CA LEU A 75 1.10 -11.85 -9.62
C LEU A 75 0.47 -11.29 -8.34
N TYR A 76 1.26 -10.56 -7.55
CA TYR A 76 0.79 -9.90 -6.34
C TYR A 76 -0.37 -8.95 -6.64
N TYR A 77 -0.25 -8.11 -7.68
CA TYR A 77 -1.27 -7.12 -8.02
C TYR A 77 -2.51 -7.68 -8.68
N LEU A 78 -2.38 -8.79 -9.42
CA LEU A 78 -3.55 -9.50 -9.95
C LEU A 78 -4.41 -10.05 -8.82
N ILE A 79 -3.78 -10.62 -7.78
CA ILE A 79 -4.48 -11.07 -6.58
C ILE A 79 -5.09 -9.87 -5.85
N SER A 80 -4.32 -8.79 -5.64
CA SER A 80 -4.83 -7.57 -5.00
C SER A 80 -6.01 -6.98 -5.77
N ALA A 81 -5.97 -6.92 -7.10
CA ALA A 81 -7.05 -6.45 -7.95
C ALA A 81 -8.33 -7.28 -7.74
N VAL A 82 -8.23 -8.61 -7.67
CA VAL A 82 -9.38 -9.47 -7.36
C VAL A 82 -9.94 -9.17 -5.97
N LEU A 83 -9.08 -9.07 -4.96
CA LEU A 83 -9.48 -8.82 -3.57
C LEU A 83 -10.19 -7.48 -3.39
N ILE A 84 -9.74 -6.44 -4.09
CA ILE A 84 -10.37 -5.12 -3.99
C ILE A 84 -11.51 -4.93 -4.99
N SER A 85 -11.68 -5.79 -6.00
CA SER A 85 -12.61 -5.56 -7.14
C SER A 85 -14.00 -5.01 -6.78
N GLY A 86 -14.60 -5.49 -5.70
CA GLY A 86 -15.92 -5.08 -5.21
C GLY A 86 -15.98 -3.80 -4.37
N THR A 87 -14.87 -3.11 -4.11
CA THR A 87 -14.87 -1.82 -3.39
C THR A 87 -15.15 -0.64 -4.32
N ASP A 88 -15.83 0.38 -3.80
CA ASP A 88 -15.83 1.72 -4.43
C ASP A 88 -14.44 2.35 -4.24
N ARG A 89 -13.99 3.08 -5.25
CA ARG A 89 -12.66 3.74 -5.33
C ARG A 89 -12.75 5.06 -6.10
N SER A 90 -13.95 5.61 -6.25
CA SER A 90 -14.18 6.85 -6.99
C SER A 90 -13.57 8.09 -6.29
N ASP A 91 -13.31 7.96 -4.98
CA ASP A 91 -12.71 8.94 -4.07
C ASP A 91 -11.19 8.82 -3.95
N LEU A 92 -10.53 7.94 -4.71
CA LEU A 92 -9.09 7.71 -4.58
C LEU A 92 -8.24 8.99 -4.70
N ALA A 93 -8.67 9.94 -5.54
CA ALA A 93 -8.00 11.23 -5.71
C ALA A 93 -7.99 12.09 -4.44
N ASP A 94 -8.96 11.89 -3.54
CA ASP A 94 -9.09 12.63 -2.27
C ASP A 94 -8.09 12.12 -1.21
N PHE A 95 -7.53 10.93 -1.40
CA PHE A 95 -6.48 10.37 -0.53
C PHE A 95 -5.07 10.65 -1.06
N LEU A 96 -4.91 10.74 -2.38
CA LEU A 96 -3.61 10.89 -3.04
C LEU A 96 -3.20 12.36 -3.23
N HIS A 97 -3.37 13.17 -2.19
CA HIS A 97 -2.97 14.57 -2.19
C HIS A 97 -1.49 14.73 -1.78
N PRO A 98 -0.57 14.99 -2.72
CA PRO A 98 0.85 15.08 -2.38
C PRO A 98 1.14 16.32 -1.53
N THR A 99 2.03 16.18 -0.55
CA THR A 99 2.56 17.33 0.17
C THR A 99 3.70 17.99 -0.62
N PRO A 100 3.79 19.33 -0.62
CA PRO A 100 4.91 20.04 -1.25
C PRO A 100 6.25 19.79 -0.55
N LEU A 101 6.25 19.18 0.64
CA LEU A 101 7.44 18.84 1.41
C LEU A 101 7.88 17.37 1.25
N GLY A 102 7.09 16.56 0.54
CA GLY A 102 7.44 15.20 0.20
C GLY A 102 8.53 15.19 -0.88
N SER A 103 9.58 14.40 -0.69
CA SER A 103 10.69 14.30 -1.64
C SER A 103 10.86 12.85 -2.10
N THR A 104 10.43 12.57 -3.32
CA THR A 104 10.53 11.24 -3.93
C THR A 104 11.61 11.23 -5.00
N GLY A 105 12.53 10.26 -4.94
CA GLY A 105 13.61 10.10 -5.93
C GLY A 105 14.77 11.09 -5.78
N VAL A 106 14.78 11.90 -4.72
CA VAL A 106 15.86 12.82 -4.33
C VAL A 106 16.16 12.62 -2.85
N VAL A 107 17.44 12.67 -2.47
CA VAL A 107 17.88 12.59 -1.07
C VAL A 107 17.91 14.01 -0.49
N THR A 108 17.11 14.25 0.55
CA THR A 108 17.08 15.52 1.29
C THR A 108 17.06 15.24 2.78
N LEU A 109 17.57 16.17 3.59
CA LEU A 109 17.49 16.07 5.05
C LEU A 109 16.06 16.21 5.57
N ASN A 110 15.19 16.91 4.85
CA ASN A 110 13.79 17.13 5.25
C ASN A 110 12.86 16.45 4.26
N ASN A 111 12.77 15.12 4.36
CA ASN A 111 11.84 14.32 3.56
C ASN A 111 10.61 13.98 4.40
N GLN A 112 9.52 14.71 4.18
CA GLN A 112 8.25 14.42 4.81
C GLN A 112 7.54 13.28 4.05
N ASN A 113 6.44 12.78 4.61
CA ASN A 113 5.61 11.76 3.95
C ASN A 113 5.12 12.25 2.58
N VAL A 114 4.67 11.34 1.74
CA VAL A 114 4.29 11.70 0.36
C VAL A 114 2.92 12.37 0.32
N TYR A 115 1.97 11.92 1.15
CA TYR A 115 0.58 12.35 1.12
C TYR A 115 0.20 13.17 2.35
N LEU A 116 -0.77 14.07 2.17
CA LEU A 116 -1.42 14.80 3.26
C LEU A 116 -2.53 13.93 3.85
N HIS A 117 -2.58 13.85 5.18
CA HIS A 117 -3.61 13.12 5.91
C HIS A 117 -4.49 14.10 6.70
N SER A 118 -5.81 13.95 6.62
CA SER A 118 -6.75 14.73 7.42
C SER A 118 -6.69 14.31 8.88
N LEU A 119 -6.74 15.28 9.80
CA LEU A 119 -6.78 15.05 11.24
C LEU A 119 -8.14 14.50 11.72
N ASP A 120 -9.19 14.68 10.92
CA ASP A 120 -10.57 14.33 11.27
C ASP A 120 -10.98 12.90 10.87
N LEU A 121 -10.14 12.21 10.08
CA LEU A 121 -10.36 10.82 9.71
C LEU A 121 -9.85 9.92 10.84
N ALA A 122 -10.70 9.72 11.86
CA ALA A 122 -10.55 8.54 12.71
C ALA A 122 -10.49 7.31 11.79
N PRO A 123 -9.55 6.38 12.00
CA PRO A 123 -9.38 5.27 11.08
C PRO A 123 -10.67 4.44 11.15
N VAL A 124 -11.31 4.16 10.00
CA VAL A 124 -12.49 3.26 9.90
C VAL A 124 -12.11 1.84 10.25
#